data_AF-A0A672GWE7-F1
#
_entry.id   AF-A0A672GWE7-F1
#
_cell.length_a   1.000
_cell.length_b   1.000
_cell.length_c   1.000
_cell.angle_alpha   90.00
_cell.angle_beta   90.00
_cell.angle_gamma   90.00
#
_symmetry.space_group_name_H-M   'P 1'
#
loop_
_entity.id
_entity.type
_entity.pdbx_description
1 polymer ?
#
loop_
_entity_poly.entity_id
_entity_poly.type
_entity_poly.pdbx_seq_one_letter_code
_entity_poly.pdbx_strand_id
1 'polypeptide(L)'
;LQSLNYVLVLSSLVSSPLPGVNACCQRHSIGRLPARAIRSYAVQNSTDICRINAVIFYTHRGKMFCADPNQKWVQLYLTVLKKLEKMDHDQPVILGH
;
A
#
# COMPACT_ATOMS: atom_id res chain seq x y z
N LEU A 1 28.68 6.96 49.11
CA LEU A 1 27.82 8.01 48.52
C LEU A 1 28.19 8.12 47.04
N GLN A 2 27.49 7.40 46.17
CA GLN A 2 26.51 7.94 45.21
C GLN A 2 27.06 9.14 44.42
N SER A 3 27.32 9.00 43.13
CA SER A 3 26.23 9.21 42.17
C SER A 3 26.58 8.63 40.79
N LEU A 4 25.85 7.60 40.38
CA LEU A 4 25.73 7.20 38.97
C LEU A 4 24.85 8.24 38.26
N ASN A 5 25.43 9.04 37.37
CA ASN A 5 24.67 9.91 36.49
C ASN A 5 24.04 9.08 35.37
N TYR A 6 22.76 8.74 35.53
CA TYR A 6 21.94 8.14 34.49
C TYR A 6 21.45 9.26 33.56
N VAL A 7 22.16 9.49 32.45
CA VAL A 7 21.65 10.36 31.39
C VAL A 7 20.56 9.57 30.66
N LEU A 8 19.30 9.82 31.01
CA LEU A 8 18.15 9.33 30.24
C LEU A 8 18.09 10.13 28.93
N VAL A 9 18.75 9.61 27.90
CA VAL A 9 18.55 10.09 26.53
C VAL A 9 17.14 9.67 26.12
N LEU A 10 16.18 10.61 26.21
CA LEU A 10 14.87 10.47 25.56
C LEU A 10 15.11 10.56 24.06
N SER A 11 15.58 9.46 23.48
CA SER A 11 15.63 9.30 22.03
C SER A 11 14.20 9.37 21.53
N SER A 12 13.84 10.48 20.89
CA SER A 12 12.65 10.55 20.07
C SER A 12 12.75 9.44 19.04
N LEU A 13 11.98 8.37 19.23
CA LEU A 13 11.77 7.33 18.23
C LEU A 13 11.00 7.97 17.08
N VAL A 14 11.71 8.73 16.24
CA VAL A 14 11.26 8.99 14.89
C VAL A 14 11.33 7.66 14.17
N SER A 15 10.24 6.90 14.26
CA SER A 15 10.04 5.67 13.51
C SER A 15 10.01 6.02 12.02
N SER A 16 11.19 6.18 11.44
CA SER A 16 11.36 6.17 10.00
C SER A 16 11.13 4.71 9.59
N PRO A 17 10.08 4.39 8.83
CA PRO A 17 9.82 3.00 8.47
C PRO A 17 11.02 2.45 7.71
N LEU A 18 11.63 1.38 8.25
CA LEU A 18 12.61 0.60 7.51
C LEU A 18 11.96 0.06 6.23
N PRO A 19 12.68 -0.01 5.10
CA PRO A 19 12.17 -0.66 3.90
C PRO A 19 11.84 -2.11 4.24
N GLY A 20 10.54 -2.46 4.26
CA GLY A 20 10.08 -3.85 4.35
C GLY A 20 9.62 -4.37 5.72
N VAL A 21 9.64 -3.59 6.81
CA VAL A 21 9.18 -4.10 8.13
C VAL A 21 8.07 -3.24 8.76
N ASN A 22 7.16 -2.71 7.94
CA ASN A 22 5.78 -2.31 8.28
C ASN A 22 5.18 -1.61 7.04
N ALA A 23 4.94 -2.40 5.98
CA ALA A 23 4.66 -1.91 4.63
C ALA A 23 3.21 -1.42 4.41
N CYS A 24 2.61 -0.74 5.38
CA CYS A 24 1.28 -0.17 5.21
C CYS A 24 1.34 1.35 5.01
N CYS A 25 0.42 1.85 4.20
CA CYS A 25 0.24 3.27 3.95
C CYS A 25 -0.10 3.98 5.26
N GLN A 26 0.68 5.00 5.58
CA GLN A 26 0.41 5.92 6.69
C GLN A 26 -0.30 7.18 6.23
N ARG A 27 -0.19 7.52 4.94
CA ARG A 27 -0.82 8.68 4.29
C ARG A 27 -1.20 8.34 2.85
N HIS A 28 -2.20 9.03 2.32
CA HIS A 28 -2.50 9.02 0.89
C HIS A 28 -1.51 9.89 0.12
N SER A 29 -1.07 9.39 -1.03
CA SER A 29 -0.26 10.10 -2.01
C SER A 29 -1.11 11.17 -2.70
N ILE A 30 -0.50 12.33 -2.91
CA ILE A 30 -1.13 13.46 -3.59
C ILE A 30 -1.08 13.22 -5.09
N GLY A 31 -2.19 13.54 -5.78
CA GLY A 31 -2.29 13.44 -7.23
C GLY A 31 -2.88 12.12 -7.72
N ARG A 32 -2.73 11.87 -9.02
CA ARG A 32 -3.33 10.71 -9.70
C ARG A 32 -2.25 9.89 -10.39
N LEU A 33 -2.27 8.58 -10.14
CA LEU A 33 -1.39 7.64 -10.80
C LEU A 33 -1.96 7.29 -12.19
N PRO A 34 -1.18 7.36 -13.28
CA PRO A 34 -1.63 6.89 -14.58
C PRO A 34 -1.91 5.38 -14.56
N ALA A 35 -3.06 4.93 -15.07
CA ALA A 35 -3.43 3.51 -15.12
C ALA A 35 -2.34 2.61 -15.71
N ARG A 36 -1.69 3.05 -16.80
CA ARG A 36 -0.62 2.32 -17.49
C ARG A 36 0.62 2.05 -16.63
N ALA A 37 0.77 2.77 -15.52
CA ALA A 37 1.89 2.57 -14.60
C ALA A 37 1.59 1.50 -13.56
N ILE A 38 0.33 1.07 -13.40
CA ILE A 38 -0.13 0.13 -12.39
C ILE A 38 0.12 -1.29 -12.86
N ARG A 39 0.90 -2.04 -12.09
CA ARG A 39 1.14 -3.47 -12.28
C ARG A 39 0.13 -4.31 -11.52
N SER A 40 -0.12 -3.95 -10.27
CA SER A 40 -1.05 -4.65 -9.38
C SER A 40 -1.53 -3.71 -8.28
N TYR A 41 -2.50 -4.16 -7.49
CA TYR A 41 -3.00 -3.39 -6.35
C TYR A 41 -3.21 -4.29 -5.13
N ALA A 42 -3.24 -3.69 -3.95
CA ALA A 42 -3.68 -4.30 -2.71
C ALA A 42 -4.59 -3.35 -1.95
N VAL A 43 -5.59 -3.89 -1.26
CA VAL A 43 -6.47 -3.10 -0.38
C VAL A 43 -5.94 -3.20 1.03
N GLN A 44 -5.76 -2.04 1.66
CA GLN A 44 -5.40 -1.92 3.07
C GLN A 44 -6.60 -1.41 3.84
N ASN A 45 -6.99 -2.16 4.87
CA ASN A 45 -7.99 -1.74 5.84
C ASN A 45 -7.33 -1.07 7.04
N SER A 46 -8.07 -0.18 7.69
CA SER A 46 -7.65 0.46 8.92
C SER A 46 -7.59 -0.56 10.06
N THR A 47 -6.45 -0.66 10.74
CA THR A 47 -6.20 -1.50 11.92
C THR A 47 -5.46 -0.69 12.99
N ASP A 48 -5.20 -1.27 14.16
CA ASP A 48 -4.46 -0.60 15.24
C ASP A 48 -3.03 -0.19 14.83
N ILE A 49 -2.43 -0.95 13.91
CA ILE A 49 -1.09 -0.70 13.35
C ILE A 49 -1.18 0.25 12.15
N CYS A 50 -2.17 0.04 11.27
CA CYS A 50 -2.32 0.79 10.03
C CYS A 50 -3.57 1.65 10.11
N ARG A 51 -3.43 2.88 10.59
CA ARG A 51 -4.57 3.73 11.01
C ARG A 51 -5.40 4.34 9.88
N ILE A 52 -5.17 3.94 8.63
CA ILE A 52 -5.90 4.45 7.47
C ILE A 52 -6.31 3.34 6.52
N ASN A 53 -7.48 3.52 5.90
CA ASN A 53 -7.87 2.75 4.72
C ASN A 53 -7.14 3.30 3.50
N ALA A 54 -6.56 2.42 2.69
CA ALA A 54 -5.81 2.83 1.49
C ALA A 54 -5.89 1.75 0.41
N VAL A 55 -5.73 2.17 -0.84
CA VAL A 55 -5.46 1.25 -1.96
C VAL A 55 -4.00 1.43 -2.34
N ILE A 56 -3.20 0.37 -2.17
CA ILE A 56 -1.80 0.36 -2.54
C ILE A 56 -1.71 -0.04 -4.01
N PHE A 57 -1.30 0.87 -4.89
CA PHE A 57 -0.94 0.54 -6.26
C PHE A 57 0.55 0.26 -6.35
N TYR A 58 0.89 -0.93 -6.84
CA TYR A 58 2.27 -1.29 -7.18
C TYR A 58 2.53 -0.93 -8.63
N THR A 59 3.54 -0.09 -8.85
CA THR A 59 3.90 0.33 -10.19
C THR A 59 4.89 -0.64 -10.84
N HIS A 60 4.96 -0.64 -12.18
CA HIS A 60 6.01 -1.39 -12.91
C HIS A 60 7.43 -0.98 -12.52
N ARG A 61 7.60 0.23 -11.95
CA ARG A 61 8.88 0.75 -11.44
C ARG A 61 9.21 0.25 -10.02
N GLY A 62 8.45 -0.68 -9.47
CA GLY A 62 8.65 -1.22 -8.12
C GLY A 62 8.31 -0.25 -6.99
N LYS A 63 7.66 0.89 -7.29
CA LYS A 63 7.20 1.86 -6.29
C LYS A 63 5.77 1.60 -5.87
N MET A 64 5.49 1.74 -4.59
CA MET A 64 4.14 1.79 -4.03
C MET A 64 3.55 3.21 -4.13
N PHE A 65 2.26 3.29 -4.47
CA PHE A 65 1.48 4.52 -4.43
C PHE A 65 0.24 4.29 -3.58
N CYS A 66 0.08 5.07 -2.52
CA CYS A 66 -1.02 4.95 -1.57
C CYS A 66 -2.19 5.83 -2.02
N ALA A 67 -3.25 5.26 -2.56
CA ALA A 67 -4.41 6.03 -2.99
C ALA A 67 -5.54 6.01 -1.96
N ASP A 68 -6.32 7.10 -1.92
CA ASP A 68 -7.52 7.18 -1.09
C ASP A 68 -8.68 6.39 -1.75
N PRO A 69 -9.26 5.38 -1.07
CA PRO A 69 -10.37 4.60 -1.61
C PRO A 69 -11.62 5.45 -1.94
N ASN A 70 -11.75 6.65 -1.38
CA ASN A 70 -12.88 7.55 -1.63
C ASN A 70 -12.76 8.34 -2.93
N GLN A 71 -11.59 8.34 -3.58
CA GLN A 71 -11.41 9.05 -4.85
C GLN A 71 -12.07 8.30 -6.01
N LYS A 72 -12.88 9.01 -6.81
CA LYS A 72 -13.62 8.44 -7.95
C LYS A 72 -12.74 7.66 -8.93
N TRP A 73 -11.52 8.15 -9.21
CA TRP A 73 -10.60 7.46 -10.14
C TRP A 73 -10.06 6.16 -9.56
N VAL A 74 -9.89 6.07 -8.23
CA VAL A 74 -9.43 4.86 -7.55
C VAL A 74 -10.50 3.78 -7.66
N GLN A 75 -11.75 4.13 -7.39
CA GLN A 75 -12.88 3.23 -7.54
C GLN A 75 -13.05 2.74 -8.98
N LEU A 76 -12.89 3.63 -9.98
CA LEU A 76 -12.89 3.24 -11.39
C LEU A 76 -11.78 2.22 -11.71
N TYR A 77 -10.57 2.46 -11.21
CA TYR A 77 -9.45 1.54 -11.43
C TYR A 77 -9.69 0.19 -10.77
N LEU A 78 -10.18 0.16 -9.53
CA LEU A 78 -10.54 -1.09 -8.86
C LEU A 78 -11.60 -1.88 -9.63
N THR A 79 -12.63 -1.23 -10.16
CA THR A 79 -13.67 -1.91 -10.96
C THR A 79 -13.09 -2.54 -12.23
N VAL A 80 -12.22 -1.83 -12.94
CA VAL A 80 -11.56 -2.35 -14.15
C VAL A 80 -10.63 -3.50 -13.79
N LEU A 81 -9.77 -3.33 -12.79
CA LEU A 81 -8.78 -4.34 -12.37
C LEU A 81 -9.47 -5.62 -11.89
N LYS A 82 -10.52 -5.52 -11.05
CA LYS A 82 -11.32 -6.69 -10.63
C LYS A 82 -11.96 -7.44 -11.79
N LYS A 83 -12.39 -6.71 -12.83
CA LYS A 83 -12.96 -7.34 -14.03
C LYS A 83 -11.89 -8.12 -14.80
N LEU A 84 -10.68 -7.57 -14.91
CA LEU A 84 -9.55 -8.23 -15.56
C LEU A 84 -9.07 -9.45 -14.77
N GLU A 85 -9.01 -9.37 -13.44
CA GLU A 85 -8.67 -10.51 -12.56
C GLU A 85 -9.67 -11.67 -12.70
N LYS A 86 -10.97 -11.36 -12.81
CA LYS A 86 -11.99 -12.39 -13.06
C LYS A 86 -11.86 -13.02 -14.44
N MET A 87 -11.48 -12.26 -15.46
CA MET A 87 -11.24 -12.80 -16.80
C MET A 87 -10.04 -13.75 -16.84
N ASP A 88 -9.02 -13.50 -16.02
CA ASP A 88 -7.88 -14.41 -15.85
C ASP A 88 -8.28 -15.70 -15.14
N HIS A 89 -9.11 -15.61 -14.09
CA HIS A 89 -9.57 -16.77 -13.33
C HIS A 89 -10.65 -17.60 -14.05
N ASP A 90 -11.51 -16.95 -14.83
CA ASP A 90 -12.51 -17.59 -15.70
C ASP A 90 -11.94 -17.90 -17.10
N GLN A 91 -10.61 -17.80 -17.30
CA GLN A 91 -10.02 -18.20 -18.56
C GLN A 91 -10.31 -19.69 -18.77
N PRO A 92 -11.04 -20.08 -19.82
CA PRO A 92 -11.22 -21.49 -20.11
C PRO A 92 -9.82 -22.07 -20.33
N VAL A 93 -9.45 -23.03 -19.50
CA VAL A 93 -8.35 -23.94 -19.81
C VAL A 93 -8.79 -24.67 -21.08
N ILE A 94 -8.50 -24.08 -22.24
CA ILE A 94 -8.61 -24.80 -23.50
C ILE A 94 -7.47 -25.80 -23.47
N LEU A 95 -7.80 -26.96 -22.93
CA LEU A 95 -7.05 -28.19 -23.09
C LEU A 95 -7.08 -28.51 -24.58
N GLY A 96 -5.94 -28.41 -25.25
CA GLY A 96 -5.79 -28.77 -26.66
C GLY A 96 -4.46 -28.24 -27.20
N HIS A 97 -3.59 -29.03 -27.81
CA HIS A 97 -3.67 -30.39 -28.36
C HIS A 97 -2.38 -31.15 -28.05
#